data_AF-A0AAW2TVZ9-F1
#
_entry.id   AF-A0AAW2TVZ9-F1
#
_cell.length_a   1.000
_cell.length_b   1.000
_cell.length_c   1.000
_cell.angle_alpha   90.00
_cell.angle_beta   90.00
_cell.angle_gamma   90.00
#
_symmetry.space_group_name_H-M   'P 1'
#
loop_
_entity.id
_entity.type
_entity.pdbx_description
1 polymer ?
#
loop_
_entity_poly.entity_id
_entity_poly.type
_entity_poly.pdbx_seq_one_letter_code
_entity_poly.pdbx_strand_id
1 'polypeptide(L)'
;MFIAKPTPIPEDCLDARWQWFKGCFGALDGTYIDVRVPEHEKGRYRTRKGHCVVNVLGICNSNIQFIYILTGWEGSAADSRVLRDAIHRPNGLRVPSGSYYLCDNGYTNVEGFLTPYRGVRYHLCERDQRAGGPKNREELFNLKHSSARNVIEMAFGLLKICWEILSQSFNPIDVQNIIIMACCLLHNFIRNEMPDDPFEREMPTMVENNSEPNHDFICTIDGSSTWNA
;
A
#
# COMPACT_ATOMS: atom_id res chain seq x y z
N MET A 1 -10.78 8.14 5.34
CA MET A 1 -12.25 7.98 5.27
C MET A 1 -12.55 6.53 4.93
N PHE A 2 -13.51 5.91 5.62
CA PHE A 2 -14.00 4.58 5.24
C PHE A 2 -14.92 4.69 4.03
N ILE A 3 -14.69 3.85 3.02
CA ILE A 3 -15.45 3.82 1.76
C ILE A 3 -15.98 2.42 1.42
N ALA A 4 -15.68 1.42 2.26
CA ALA A 4 -16.33 0.13 2.29
C ALA A 4 -16.35 -0.41 3.74
N LYS A 5 -17.25 -1.34 4.02
CA LYS A 5 -17.31 -2.00 5.33
C LYS A 5 -16.20 -3.06 5.41
N PRO A 6 -15.31 -3.02 6.44
CA PRO A 6 -14.35 -4.09 6.65
C PRO A 6 -15.07 -5.38 7.07
N THR A 7 -14.71 -6.49 6.41
CA THR A 7 -15.20 -7.83 6.72
C THR A 7 -14.00 -8.70 7.05
N PRO A 8 -13.97 -9.37 8.22
CA PRO A 8 -12.82 -10.17 8.61
C PRO A 8 -12.77 -11.45 7.77
N ILE A 9 -11.55 -11.90 7.45
CA ILE A 9 -11.33 -13.22 6.88
C ILE A 9 -11.84 -14.28 7.88
N PRO A 10 -12.75 -15.17 7.46
CA PRO A 10 -13.35 -16.16 8.35
C PRO A 10 -12.40 -17.32 8.66
N GLU A 11 -12.72 -18.08 9.71
CA GLU A 11 -11.97 -19.26 10.17
C GLU A 11 -11.81 -20.35 9.10
N ASP A 12 -12.80 -20.49 8.23
CA ASP A 12 -12.94 -21.51 7.18
C ASP A 12 -12.57 -20.98 5.77
N CYS A 13 -11.85 -19.85 5.69
CA CYS A 13 -11.42 -19.28 4.42
C CYS A 13 -10.56 -20.28 3.62
N LEU A 14 -10.95 -20.54 2.37
CA LEU A 14 -10.25 -21.45 1.45
C LEU A 14 -9.33 -20.74 0.45
N ASP A 15 -9.34 -19.40 0.40
CA ASP A 15 -8.43 -18.66 -0.49
C ASP A 15 -6.98 -18.91 -0.04
N ALA A 16 -6.15 -19.42 -0.95
CA ALA A 16 -4.80 -19.84 -0.63
C ALA A 16 -3.90 -18.72 -0.07
N ARG A 17 -4.22 -17.45 -0.41
CA ARG A 17 -3.56 -16.24 0.09
C ARG A 17 -4.02 -15.89 1.50
N TRP A 18 -5.32 -16.00 1.77
CA TRP A 18 -5.95 -15.47 3.00
C TRP A 18 -6.22 -16.50 4.09
N GLN A 19 -6.27 -17.81 3.79
CA GLN A 19 -6.57 -18.88 4.76
C GLN A 19 -5.69 -18.90 6.03
N TRP A 20 -4.52 -18.25 5.97
CA TRP A 20 -3.56 -18.13 7.07
C TRP A 20 -3.80 -16.93 7.99
N PHE A 21 -4.68 -15.99 7.60
CA PHE A 21 -4.84 -14.68 8.21
C PHE A 21 -6.27 -14.45 8.75
N LYS A 22 -6.72 -15.34 9.63
CA LYS A 22 -8.04 -15.26 10.28
C LYS A 22 -8.20 -13.95 11.04
N GLY A 23 -9.36 -13.32 10.93
CA GLY A 23 -9.63 -12.02 11.56
C GLY A 23 -8.97 -10.81 10.88
N CYS A 24 -8.18 -11.02 9.83
CA CYS A 24 -7.63 -9.94 9.03
C CYS A 24 -8.72 -9.24 8.22
N PHE A 25 -8.66 -7.92 8.09
CA PHE A 25 -9.59 -7.17 7.23
C PHE A 25 -9.05 -6.89 5.84
N GLY A 26 -7.74 -7.02 5.64
CA GLY A 26 -7.11 -6.62 4.39
C GLY A 26 -5.66 -6.20 4.56
N ALA A 27 -5.13 -5.52 3.54
CA ALA A 27 -3.77 -5.02 3.51
C ALA A 27 -3.73 -3.49 3.48
N LEU A 28 -2.70 -2.92 4.10
CA LEU A 28 -2.44 -1.49 4.21
C LEU A 28 -1.11 -1.16 3.54
N ASP A 29 -1.11 -0.10 2.74
CA ASP A 29 0.12 0.49 2.22
C ASP A 29 -0.06 1.97 1.87
N GLY A 30 1.07 2.64 1.68
CA GLY A 30 1.15 3.97 1.08
C GLY A 30 1.31 3.90 -0.44
N THR A 31 0.92 4.94 -1.13
CA THR A 31 1.30 5.16 -2.53
C THR A 31 1.52 6.63 -2.79
N TYR A 32 2.37 6.94 -3.77
CA TYR A 32 2.61 8.30 -4.22
C TYR A 32 1.80 8.63 -5.47
N ILE A 33 1.18 9.80 -5.48
CA ILE A 33 0.45 10.35 -6.63
C ILE A 33 1.01 11.74 -6.95
N ASP A 34 1.32 11.98 -8.22
CA ASP A 34 1.93 13.23 -8.65
C ASP A 34 0.98 14.42 -8.47
N VAL A 35 1.55 15.58 -8.18
CA VAL A 35 0.79 16.80 -7.88
C VAL A 35 1.53 18.07 -8.27
N ARG A 36 0.77 19.13 -8.61
CA ARG A 36 1.34 20.46 -8.80
C ARG A 36 1.48 21.17 -7.46
N VAL A 37 2.72 21.56 -7.13
CA VAL A 37 3.01 22.25 -5.87
C VAL A 37 3.62 23.62 -6.15
N PRO A 38 3.15 24.69 -5.47
CA PRO A 38 3.80 25.99 -5.50
C PRO A 38 5.26 25.92 -5.04
N GLU A 39 6.13 26.76 -5.59
CA GLU A 39 7.58 26.71 -5.33
C GLU A 39 7.95 26.69 -3.84
N HIS A 40 7.26 27.51 -3.04
CA HIS A 40 7.50 27.63 -1.60
C HIS A 40 7.11 26.38 -0.79
N GLU A 41 6.26 25.51 -1.33
CA GLU A 41 5.83 24.27 -0.67
C GLU A 41 6.51 23.02 -1.23
N LYS A 42 7.17 23.11 -2.40
CA LYS A 42 7.79 21.96 -3.09
C LYS A 42 8.65 21.12 -2.17
N GLY A 43 9.42 21.75 -1.28
CA GLY A 43 10.29 21.04 -0.34
C GLY A 43 9.57 19.97 0.49
N ARG A 44 8.31 20.21 0.88
CA ARG A 44 7.51 19.25 1.67
C ARG A 44 7.03 18.07 0.84
N TYR A 45 6.62 18.31 -0.40
CA TYR A 45 6.04 17.29 -1.28
C TYR A 45 7.07 16.56 -2.12
N ARG A 46 8.33 17.02 -2.10
CA ARG A 46 9.42 16.41 -2.87
C ARG A 46 9.87 15.11 -2.22
N THR A 47 9.83 14.03 -2.99
CA THR A 47 10.42 12.74 -2.63
C THR A 47 11.94 12.79 -2.70
N ARG A 48 12.62 11.75 -2.20
CA ARG A 48 14.07 11.59 -2.35
C ARG A 48 14.52 11.56 -3.81
N LYS A 49 13.63 11.14 -4.73
CA LYS A 49 13.87 11.08 -6.18
C LYS A 49 13.55 12.41 -6.90
N GLY A 50 13.13 13.45 -6.18
CA GLY A 50 12.91 14.78 -6.76
C GLY A 50 11.50 15.04 -7.29
N HIS A 51 10.61 14.03 -7.31
CA HIS A 51 9.22 14.18 -7.75
C HIS A 51 8.37 14.85 -6.66
N CYS A 52 7.44 15.72 -7.05
CA CYS A 52 6.47 16.32 -6.13
C CYS A 52 5.19 15.48 -6.10
N VAL A 53 4.93 14.85 -4.96
CA VAL A 53 3.84 13.88 -4.81
C VAL A 53 3.05 14.13 -3.53
N VAL A 54 1.78 13.72 -3.54
CA VAL A 54 1.02 13.47 -2.32
C VAL A 54 1.20 12.01 -1.90
N ASN A 55 1.43 11.79 -0.61
CA ASN A 55 1.38 10.45 -0.02
C ASN A 55 -0.08 10.11 0.30
N VAL A 56 -0.51 8.93 -0.18
CA VAL A 56 -1.85 8.40 0.03
C VAL A 56 -1.75 7.09 0.78
N LEU A 57 -2.30 7.04 1.97
CA LEU A 57 -2.45 5.79 2.72
C LEU A 57 -3.76 5.11 2.31
N GLY A 58 -3.68 3.85 1.93
CA GLY A 58 -4.82 3.05 1.54
C GLY A 58 -4.87 1.71 2.25
N ILE A 59 -6.09 1.21 2.42
CA ILE A 59 -6.37 -0.14 2.89
C ILE A 59 -7.33 -0.77 1.89
N CYS A 60 -7.09 -2.01 1.49
CA CYS A 60 -8.02 -2.76 0.67
C CYS A 60 -8.30 -4.16 1.22
N ASN A 61 -9.49 -4.67 0.92
CA ASN A 61 -9.91 -6.03 1.27
C ASN A 61 -9.36 -7.07 0.28
N SER A 62 -9.66 -8.34 0.51
CA SER A 62 -9.26 -9.47 -0.35
C SER A 62 -9.77 -9.39 -1.80
N ASN A 63 -10.79 -8.56 -2.05
CA ASN A 63 -11.44 -8.39 -3.36
C ASN A 63 -10.91 -7.15 -4.10
N ILE A 64 -9.77 -6.58 -3.67
CA ILE A 64 -9.14 -5.40 -4.28
C ILE A 64 -10.06 -4.18 -4.19
N GLN A 65 -10.88 -4.07 -3.14
CA GLN A 65 -11.70 -2.89 -2.87
C GLN A 65 -11.12 -2.10 -1.72
N PHE A 66 -11.01 -0.80 -1.89
CA PHE A 66 -10.52 0.08 -0.85
C PHE A 66 -11.52 0.13 0.32
N ILE A 67 -11.05 -0.13 1.52
CA ILE A 67 -11.81 0.02 2.77
C ILE A 67 -11.63 1.43 3.30
N TYR A 68 -10.41 1.94 3.28
CA TYR A 68 -10.03 3.23 3.86
C TYR A 68 -9.01 3.92 2.97
N ILE A 69 -9.19 5.23 2.77
CA ILE A 69 -8.23 6.08 2.07
C ILE A 69 -7.96 7.34 2.90
N LEU A 70 -6.70 7.74 3.00
CA LEU A 70 -6.25 9.02 3.56
C LEU A 70 -5.28 9.69 2.58
N THR A 71 -5.72 10.80 1.99
CA THR A 71 -4.96 11.62 1.06
C THR A 71 -4.47 12.92 1.74
N GLY A 72 -3.63 13.68 1.03
CA GLY A 72 -3.20 15.01 1.44
C GLY A 72 -1.96 15.05 2.33
N TRP A 73 -1.28 13.92 2.49
CA TRP A 73 0.01 13.90 3.18
C TRP A 73 1.14 14.32 2.24
N GLU A 74 2.15 14.96 2.82
CA GLU A 74 3.29 15.45 2.06
C GLU A 74 4.14 14.26 1.58
N GLY A 75 4.66 14.30 0.35
CA GLY A 75 5.49 13.22 -0.21
C GLY A 75 6.78 12.91 0.56
N SER A 76 7.24 13.81 1.43
CA SER A 76 8.37 13.58 2.35
C SER A 76 7.96 12.94 3.69
N ALA A 77 6.67 12.82 3.98
CA ALA A 77 6.19 12.27 5.23
C ALA A 77 6.46 10.76 5.29
N ALA A 78 7.07 10.31 6.39
CA ALA A 78 7.27 8.89 6.65
C ALA A 78 5.94 8.17 6.87
N ASP A 79 5.82 6.95 6.38
CA ASP A 79 4.58 6.15 6.45
C ASP A 79 4.07 5.97 7.88
N SER A 80 4.98 5.84 8.86
CA SER A 80 4.63 5.78 10.28
C SER A 80 3.94 7.04 10.80
N ARG A 81 4.31 8.23 10.28
CA ARG A 81 3.66 9.51 10.61
C ARG A 81 2.25 9.55 10.02
N VAL A 82 2.10 9.12 8.78
CA VAL A 82 0.80 9.06 8.07
C VAL A 82 -0.15 8.09 8.77
N LEU A 83 0.31 6.89 9.10
CA LEU A 83 -0.49 5.90 9.84
C LEU A 83 -0.88 6.41 11.23
N ARG A 84 0.04 7.04 11.96
CA ARG A 84 -0.26 7.61 13.28
C ARG A 84 -1.37 8.66 13.18
N ASP A 85 -1.33 9.55 12.20
CA ASP A 85 -2.43 10.48 11.98
C ASP A 85 -3.73 9.74 11.66
N ALA A 86 -3.69 8.77 10.74
CA ALA A 86 -4.86 7.97 10.37
C ALA A 86 -5.59 7.42 11.61
N ILE A 87 -4.85 6.91 12.61
CA ILE A 87 -5.39 6.34 13.85
C ILE A 87 -5.94 7.41 14.81
N HIS A 88 -5.26 8.55 14.96
CA HIS A 88 -5.59 9.56 15.99
C HIS A 88 -6.67 10.55 15.56
N ARG A 89 -7.05 10.59 14.28
CA ARG A 89 -8.14 11.44 13.80
C ARG A 89 -9.48 11.13 14.49
N PRO A 90 -10.37 12.13 14.68
CA PRO A 90 -11.68 11.94 15.31
C PRO A 90 -12.50 10.81 14.66
N ASN A 91 -12.56 10.78 13.33
CA ASN A 91 -13.15 9.70 12.52
C ASN A 91 -12.06 8.87 11.83
N GLY A 92 -10.99 8.61 12.59
CA GLY A 92 -9.80 7.92 12.13
C GLY A 92 -9.99 6.41 11.93
N LEU A 93 -8.92 5.77 11.51
CA LEU A 93 -8.79 4.34 11.37
C LEU A 93 -8.87 3.68 12.76
N ARG A 94 -9.98 2.97 13.02
CA ARG A 94 -10.19 2.19 14.24
C ARG A 94 -10.22 0.72 13.89
N VAL A 95 -9.45 -0.08 14.62
CA VAL A 95 -9.40 -1.53 14.46
C VAL A 95 -10.02 -2.16 15.71
N PRO A 96 -11.12 -2.93 15.61
CA PRO A 96 -11.66 -3.67 16.74
C PRO A 96 -10.65 -4.70 17.26
N SER A 97 -10.67 -4.93 18.57
CA SER A 97 -9.86 -5.95 19.22
C SER A 97 -10.08 -7.33 18.56
N GLY A 98 -8.99 -8.04 18.28
CA GLY A 98 -9.01 -9.34 17.61
C GLY A 98 -9.04 -9.28 16.07
N SER A 99 -9.05 -8.09 15.49
CA SER A 99 -8.90 -7.88 14.04
C SER A 99 -7.66 -7.05 13.73
N TYR A 100 -7.17 -7.13 12.49
CA TYR A 100 -5.95 -6.45 12.08
C TYR A 100 -5.84 -6.25 10.57
N TYR A 101 -4.88 -5.43 10.15
CA TYR A 101 -4.46 -5.25 8.76
C TYR A 101 -3.03 -5.74 8.54
N LEU A 102 -2.75 -6.34 7.40
CA LEU A 102 -1.37 -6.66 6.98
C LEU A 102 -0.67 -5.40 6.50
N CYS A 103 0.50 -5.09 7.03
CA CYS A 103 1.26 -3.87 6.71
C CYS A 103 2.65 -4.22 6.21
N ASP A 104 3.24 -3.34 5.39
CA ASP A 104 4.62 -3.50 4.98
C ASP A 104 5.62 -3.39 6.16
N ASN A 105 6.85 -3.86 5.96
CA ASN A 105 7.92 -3.81 6.94
C ASN A 105 8.30 -2.38 7.37
N GLY A 106 8.00 -1.37 6.54
CA GLY A 106 8.16 0.06 6.88
C GLY A 106 7.28 0.54 8.04
N TYR A 107 6.23 -0.21 8.39
CA TYR A 107 5.33 0.12 9.49
C TYR A 107 5.79 -0.48 10.83
N THR A 108 5.17 -0.01 11.92
CA THR A 108 5.44 -0.54 13.27
C THR A 108 4.43 -1.65 13.57
N ASN A 109 4.92 -2.79 14.06
CA ASN A 109 4.06 -3.87 14.53
C ASN A 109 3.38 -3.47 15.84
N VAL A 110 2.06 -3.28 15.82
CA VAL A 110 1.26 -2.90 16.99
C VAL A 110 -0.12 -3.54 16.88
N GLU A 111 -0.91 -3.51 17.96
CA GLU A 111 -2.28 -4.01 17.92
C GLU A 111 -3.08 -3.39 16.76
N GLY A 112 -3.73 -4.25 15.97
CA GLY A 112 -4.46 -3.87 14.76
C GLY A 112 -3.62 -3.79 13.47
N PHE A 113 -2.29 -3.86 13.55
CA PHE A 113 -1.38 -3.71 12.39
C PHE A 113 -0.25 -4.73 12.44
N LEU A 114 -0.32 -5.74 11.56
CA LEU A 114 0.59 -6.87 11.54
C LEU A 114 1.64 -6.72 10.42
N THR A 115 2.92 -6.61 10.81
CA THR A 115 4.06 -6.51 9.88
C THR A 115 4.78 -7.86 9.74
N PRO A 116 5.56 -8.08 8.66
CA PRO A 116 6.46 -9.24 8.54
C PRO A 116 7.54 -9.28 9.64
N TYR A 117 8.19 -10.44 9.79
CA TYR A 117 9.41 -10.58 10.57
C TYR A 117 10.56 -9.81 9.90
N ARG A 118 11.25 -8.99 10.68
CA ARG A 118 12.39 -8.16 10.25
C ARG A 118 13.67 -8.99 10.14
N GLY A 119 14.51 -8.68 9.16
CA GLY A 119 15.78 -9.39 8.94
C GLY A 119 15.61 -10.83 8.44
N VAL A 120 14.41 -11.18 8.01
CA VAL A 120 14.05 -12.49 7.45
C VAL A 120 13.64 -12.28 6.00
N ARG A 121 14.00 -13.23 5.12
CA ARG A 121 13.66 -13.19 3.68
C ARG A 121 12.17 -12.88 3.48
N TYR A 122 11.88 -11.88 2.65
CA TYR A 122 10.56 -11.24 2.56
C TYR A 122 9.99 -11.22 1.14
N HIS A 123 10.81 -10.92 0.13
CA HIS A 123 10.31 -10.75 -1.23
C HIS A 123 10.50 -11.99 -2.12
N LEU A 124 9.60 -12.15 -3.09
CA LEU A 124 9.75 -13.15 -4.15
C LEU A 124 11.01 -12.92 -5.00
N CYS A 125 11.47 -11.67 -5.17
CA CYS A 125 12.71 -11.36 -5.89
C CYS A 125 13.99 -11.75 -5.14
N GLU A 126 13.92 -11.91 -3.81
CA GLU A 126 15.00 -12.52 -3.01
C GLU A 126 15.04 -14.05 -3.17
N ARG A 127 14.07 -14.64 -3.88
CA ARG A 127 14.15 -16.02 -4.34
C ARG A 127 15.06 -16.09 -5.55
N ASP A 128 16.34 -16.22 -5.27
CA ASP A 128 17.25 -16.84 -6.22
C ASP A 128 16.60 -18.16 -6.68
N GLN A 129 16.49 -18.43 -7.99
CA GLN A 129 15.79 -19.63 -8.50
C GLN A 129 16.39 -20.95 -7.96
N ARG A 130 17.57 -20.87 -7.34
CA ARG A 130 18.32 -21.95 -6.68
C ARG A 130 18.05 -22.09 -5.17
N ALA A 131 17.40 -21.13 -4.52
CA ALA A 131 17.36 -21.00 -3.05
C ALA A 131 16.34 -21.92 -2.33
N GLY A 132 15.52 -22.67 -3.07
CA GLY A 132 14.51 -23.58 -2.51
C GLY A 132 13.33 -22.86 -1.83
N GLY A 133 12.42 -23.64 -1.23
CA GLY A 133 11.28 -23.12 -0.47
C GLY A 133 11.66 -22.42 0.85
N PRO A 134 10.69 -21.86 1.59
CA PRO A 134 10.95 -21.24 2.90
C PRO A 134 11.63 -22.25 3.84
N LYS A 135 12.72 -21.84 4.48
CA LYS A 135 13.56 -22.72 5.31
C LYS A 135 13.08 -22.83 6.76
N ASN A 136 12.34 -21.84 7.23
CA ASN A 136 11.83 -21.80 8.60
C ASN A 136 10.43 -21.18 8.65
N ARG A 137 9.83 -21.15 9.84
CA ARG A 137 8.46 -20.67 10.05
C ARG A 137 8.32 -19.16 9.78
N GLU A 138 9.35 -18.37 10.02
CA GLU A 138 9.35 -16.93 9.80
C GLU A 138 9.40 -16.59 8.31
N GLU A 139 10.23 -17.31 7.53
CA GLU A 139 10.27 -17.20 6.07
C GLU A 139 8.93 -17.65 5.44
N LEU A 140 8.32 -18.71 5.98
CA LEU A 140 6.99 -19.13 5.52
C LEU A 140 5.94 -18.06 5.83
N PHE A 141 5.97 -17.46 7.03
CA PHE A 141 5.08 -16.37 7.39
C PHE A 141 5.27 -15.16 6.47
N ASN A 142 6.50 -14.67 6.29
CA ASN A 142 6.81 -13.54 5.43
C ASN A 142 6.37 -13.77 3.98
N LEU A 143 6.58 -14.99 3.46
CA LEU A 143 6.11 -15.37 2.14
C LEU A 143 4.58 -15.26 2.02
N LYS A 144 3.84 -15.81 3.00
CA LYS A 144 2.37 -15.74 2.98
C LYS A 144 1.87 -14.32 3.20
N HIS A 145 2.53 -13.57 4.07
CA HIS A 145 2.24 -12.17 4.37
C HIS A 145 2.38 -11.33 3.11
N SER A 146 3.53 -11.38 2.44
CA SER A 146 3.79 -10.70 1.17
C SER A 146 2.76 -11.07 0.10
N SER A 147 2.45 -12.37 -0.04
CA SER A 147 1.44 -12.85 -1.01
C SER A 147 0.04 -12.31 -0.76
N ALA A 148 -0.39 -12.17 0.50
CA ALA A 148 -1.69 -11.60 0.83
C ALA A 148 -1.67 -10.07 0.70
N ARG A 149 -0.57 -9.42 1.11
CA ARG A 149 -0.35 -7.98 1.04
C ARG A 149 -0.36 -7.45 -0.40
N ASN A 150 0.06 -8.25 -1.37
CA ASN A 150 0.05 -7.88 -2.79
C ASN A 150 -1.30 -7.29 -3.28
N VAL A 151 -2.41 -7.60 -2.62
CA VAL A 151 -3.74 -7.04 -2.94
C VAL A 151 -3.78 -5.50 -2.91
N ILE A 152 -3.04 -4.83 -2.02
CA ILE A 152 -3.05 -3.35 -1.93
C ILE A 152 -2.16 -2.73 -3.00
N GLU A 153 -1.05 -3.39 -3.34
CA GLU A 153 -0.22 -3.01 -4.48
C GLU A 153 -1.02 -3.13 -5.79
N MET A 154 -1.76 -4.23 -5.97
CA MET A 154 -2.65 -4.41 -7.11
C MET A 154 -3.75 -3.35 -7.15
N ALA A 155 -4.38 -3.03 -6.01
CA ALA A 155 -5.42 -2.01 -5.96
C ALA A 155 -4.90 -0.64 -6.40
N PHE A 156 -3.72 -0.25 -5.93
CA PHE A 156 -3.09 1.01 -6.37
C PHE A 156 -2.60 0.96 -7.82
N GLY A 157 -2.09 -0.17 -8.29
CA GLY A 157 -1.69 -0.37 -9.68
C GLY A 157 -2.87 -0.18 -10.63
N LEU A 158 -3.98 -0.86 -10.37
CA LEU A 158 -5.22 -0.71 -11.14
C LEU A 158 -5.75 0.72 -11.09
N LEU A 159 -5.75 1.35 -9.91
CA LEU A 159 -6.18 2.73 -9.76
C LEU A 159 -5.38 3.67 -10.69
N LYS A 160 -4.05 3.52 -10.76
CA LYS A 160 -3.19 4.39 -11.59
C LYS A 160 -3.32 4.08 -13.09
N ILE A 161 -3.50 2.81 -13.45
CA ILE A 161 -3.69 2.40 -14.84
C ILE A 161 -5.05 2.89 -15.38
N CYS A 162 -6.12 2.69 -14.61
CA CYS A 162 -7.47 3.07 -15.03
C CYS A 162 -7.65 4.59 -15.10
N TRP A 163 -6.95 5.35 -14.26
CA TRP A 163 -7.15 6.79 -14.11
C TRP A 163 -5.86 7.58 -14.40
N GLU A 164 -5.57 7.79 -15.68
CA GLU A 164 -4.38 8.55 -16.13
C GLU A 164 -4.29 9.96 -15.51
N ILE A 165 -5.43 10.56 -15.13
CA ILE A 165 -5.48 11.85 -14.42
C ILE A 165 -4.67 11.85 -13.11
N LEU A 166 -4.42 10.68 -12.50
CA LEU A 166 -3.61 10.54 -11.29
C LEU A 166 -2.10 10.65 -11.59
N SER A 167 -1.68 10.32 -12.81
CA SER A 167 -0.28 10.43 -13.27
C SER A 167 0.07 11.84 -13.74
N GLN A 168 -0.92 12.73 -13.80
CA GLN A 168 -0.74 14.09 -14.29
C GLN A 168 -0.58 15.09 -13.14
N SER A 169 0.54 15.81 -13.12
CA SER A 169 0.87 16.81 -12.10
C SER A 169 0.26 18.20 -12.36
N PHE A 170 -0.87 18.29 -13.05
CA PHE A 170 -1.46 19.60 -13.42
C PHE A 170 -2.30 20.23 -12.32
N ASN A 171 -2.85 19.41 -11.42
CA ASN A 171 -3.83 19.86 -10.44
C ASN A 171 -3.15 20.40 -9.17
N PRO A 172 -3.68 21.48 -8.59
CA PRO A 172 -3.34 21.88 -7.22
C PRO A 172 -3.64 20.75 -6.22
N ILE A 173 -2.95 20.77 -5.08
CA ILE A 173 -3.02 19.72 -4.04
C ILE A 173 -4.44 19.41 -3.61
N ASP A 174 -5.24 20.42 -3.28
CA ASP A 174 -6.61 20.22 -2.78
C ASP A 174 -7.50 19.54 -3.83
N VAL A 175 -7.36 19.93 -5.09
CA VAL A 175 -8.10 19.35 -6.21
C VAL A 175 -7.65 17.91 -6.45
N GLN A 176 -6.34 17.66 -6.43
CA GLN A 176 -5.78 16.32 -6.61
C GLN A 176 -6.28 15.36 -5.52
N ASN A 177 -6.33 15.81 -4.26
CA ASN A 177 -6.85 14.99 -3.16
C ASN A 177 -8.32 14.58 -3.34
N ILE A 178 -9.15 15.48 -3.89
CA ILE A 178 -10.56 15.18 -4.20
C ILE A 178 -10.65 14.20 -5.36
N ILE A 179 -9.84 14.38 -6.42
CA ILE A 179 -9.79 13.47 -7.57
C ILE A 179 -9.39 12.07 -7.12
N ILE A 180 -8.34 11.94 -6.30
CA ILE A 180 -7.90 10.64 -5.75
C ILE A 180 -9.04 9.94 -5.00
N MET A 181 -9.73 10.67 -4.12
CA MET A 181 -10.87 10.12 -3.37
C MET A 181 -12.00 9.67 -4.31
N ALA A 182 -12.32 10.45 -5.34
CA ALA A 182 -13.32 10.09 -6.34
C ALA A 182 -12.92 8.84 -7.14
N CYS A 183 -11.66 8.75 -7.59
CA CYS A 183 -11.13 7.59 -8.29
C CYS A 183 -11.20 6.32 -7.42
N CYS A 184 -10.88 6.39 -6.12
CA CYS A 184 -11.02 5.24 -5.22
C CYS A 184 -12.48 4.80 -5.02
N LEU A 185 -13.42 5.75 -4.96
CA LEU A 185 -14.85 5.44 -4.89
C LEU A 185 -15.35 4.78 -6.18
N LEU A 186 -14.96 5.32 -7.33
CA LEU A 186 -15.30 4.77 -8.64
C LEU A 186 -14.68 3.39 -8.87
N HIS A 187 -13.43 3.19 -8.43
CA HIS A 187 -12.78 1.88 -8.43
C HIS A 187 -13.64 0.87 -7.67
N ASN A 188 -14.05 1.17 -6.45
CA ASN A 188 -14.92 0.27 -5.67
C ASN A 188 -16.26 0.00 -6.37
N PHE A 189 -16.86 1.01 -6.99
CA PHE A 189 -18.10 0.86 -7.76
C PHE A 189 -17.90 -0.11 -8.93
N ILE A 190 -16.87 0.09 -9.75
CA ILE A 190 -16.54 -0.79 -10.88
C ILE A 190 -16.30 -2.22 -10.38
N ARG A 191 -15.57 -2.41 -9.27
CA ARG A 191 -15.35 -3.75 -8.69
C ARG A 191 -16.64 -4.47 -8.27
N ASN A 192 -17.70 -3.74 -7.93
CA ASN A 192 -18.99 -4.34 -7.58
C ASN A 192 -19.83 -4.66 -8.81
N GLU A 193 -19.81 -3.79 -9.82
CA GLU A 193 -20.70 -3.87 -10.98
C GLU A 193 -20.10 -4.61 -12.17
N MET A 194 -18.76 -4.75 -12.23
CA MET A 194 -18.02 -5.41 -13.29
C MET A 194 -17.23 -6.60 -12.75
N PRO A 195 -17.84 -7.81 -12.71
CA PRO A 195 -17.15 -9.03 -12.27
C PRO A 195 -15.96 -9.42 -13.15
N ASP A 196 -15.95 -8.94 -14.40
CA ASP A 196 -14.88 -9.18 -15.36
C ASP A 196 -14.28 -7.86 -15.84
N ASP A 197 -13.23 -7.41 -15.15
CA ASP A 197 -12.53 -6.16 -15.44
C ASP A 197 -11.31 -6.42 -16.35
N PRO A 198 -11.30 -5.91 -17.61
CA PRO A 198 -10.18 -6.08 -18.52
C PRO A 198 -8.85 -5.58 -17.97
N PHE A 199 -8.85 -4.50 -17.18
CA PHE A 199 -7.62 -3.92 -16.63
C PHE A 199 -6.97 -4.84 -15.58
N GLU A 200 -7.76 -5.63 -14.85
CA GLU A 200 -7.22 -6.64 -13.91
C GLU A 200 -6.42 -7.72 -14.65
N ARG A 201 -6.89 -8.13 -15.83
CA ARG A 201 -6.19 -9.13 -16.66
C ARG A 201 -4.90 -8.60 -17.27
N GLU A 202 -4.90 -7.34 -17.67
CA GLU A 202 -3.78 -6.68 -18.35
C GLU A 202 -2.76 -6.08 -17.37
N MET A 203 -3.09 -5.95 -16.08
CA MET A 203 -2.20 -5.36 -15.07
C MET A 203 -0.79 -5.99 -15.04
N PRO A 204 -0.61 -7.33 -15.07
CA PRO A 204 0.72 -7.93 -15.04
C PRO A 204 1.59 -7.47 -16.22
N THR A 205 1.02 -7.38 -17.43
CA THR A 205 1.77 -6.96 -18.63
C THR A 205 2.00 -5.45 -18.67
N MET A 206 1.06 -4.66 -18.17
CA MET A 206 1.19 -3.20 -18.09
C MET A 206 2.24 -2.75 -17.06
N VAL A 207 2.35 -3.44 -15.92
CA VAL A 207 3.36 -3.15 -14.89
C VAL A 207 4.76 -3.51 -15.36
N GLU A 208 4.93 -4.63 -16.08
CA GLU A 208 6.21 -5.00 -16.71
C GLU A 208 6.65 -4.00 -17.79
N ASN A 209 5.71 -3.42 -18.54
CA ASN A 209 6.02 -2.44 -19.58
C ASN A 209 6.26 -1.01 -19.03
N ASN A 210 5.62 -0.66 -17.91
CA ASN A 210 5.75 0.65 -17.25
C ASN A 210 6.76 0.65 -16.10
N SER A 211 7.61 -0.38 -15.99
CA SER A 211 8.70 -0.40 -15.01
C SER A 211 9.81 0.61 -15.37
N GLU A 212 9.48 1.90 -15.28
CA GLU A 212 10.43 2.86 -14.74
C GLU A 212 10.76 2.46 -13.28
N PRO A 213 11.97 2.71 -12.77
CA PRO A 213 12.47 2.18 -11.51
C PRO A 213 11.76 2.84 -10.32
N ASN A 214 10.50 2.50 -10.09
CA ASN A 214 9.60 3.13 -9.14
C ASN A 214 9.06 2.14 -8.12
N HIS A 215 9.92 1.25 -7.63
CA HIS A 215 9.87 0.76 -6.24
C HIS A 215 11.18 0.07 -5.85
N ASP A 216 12.30 0.80 -5.85
CA ASP A 216 13.43 0.37 -5.01
C ASP A 216 13.03 0.66 -3.56
N PHE A 217 12.43 -0.34 -2.92
CA PHE A 217 12.45 -0.45 -1.48
C PHE A 217 13.91 -0.29 -1.03
N ILE A 218 14.14 0.62 -0.09
CA ILE A 218 15.46 0.72 0.55
C ILE A 218 15.63 -0.53 1.41
N CYS A 219 16.27 -1.55 0.85
CA CYS A 219 16.57 -2.83 1.54
C CYS A 219 17.82 -2.77 2.44
N THR A 220 18.51 -1.63 2.50
CA THR A 220 19.67 -1.43 3.36
C THR A 220 19.59 -0.10 4.09
N ILE A 221 19.37 -0.15 5.40
CA ILE A 221 19.91 0.86 6.30
C ILE A 221 21.30 0.35 6.65
N ASP A 222 22.29 0.70 5.84
CA ASP A 222 23.65 0.66 6.32
C ASP A 222 23.78 1.77 7.37
N GLY A 223 24.01 1.35 8.62
CA GLY A 223 24.43 2.28 9.67
C GLY A 223 25.76 2.88 9.24
N SER A 224 25.76 4.12 8.77
CA SER A 224 27.00 4.86 8.54
C SER A 224 27.76 4.96 9.87
N SER A 225 28.90 4.29 9.94
CA SER A 225 29.83 4.35 11.07
C SER A 225 30.77 5.55 11.00
N THR A 226 30.46 6.59 10.23
CA THR A 226 31.27 7.82 10.17
C THR A 226 30.56 8.95 10.91
N TRP A 227 30.82 9.02 12.22
CA TRP A 227 30.76 10.29 12.95
C TRP A 227 31.99 11.10 12.55
N ASN A 228 31.81 12.13 11.73
CA ASN A 228 32.83 13.17 11.61
C ASN A 228 32.55 14.24 12.67
N ALA A 229 33.54 14.40 13.56
CA ALA A 229 33.65 15.47 14.53
C ALA A 229 33.82 16.84 13.87
#